data_AF-A0A9E3MQW4-F1
#
_entry.id   AF-A0A9E3MQW4-F1
#
_cell.length_a   1.000
_cell.length_b   1.000
_cell.length_c   1.000
_cell.angle_alpha   90.00
_cell.angle_beta   90.00
_cell.angle_gamma   90.00
#
_symmetry.space_group_name_H-M   'P 1'
#
loop_
_entity.id
_entity.type
_entity.pdbx_description
1 polymer ?
#
loop_
_entity_poly.entity_id
_entity_poly.type
_entity_poly.pdbx_seq_one_letter_code
_entity_poly.pdbx_strand_id
1 'polypeptide(L)'
;IETEKPHIEQIASMVDRIREVFPNAKLAYNNSPSFNWTLNFRQQVYDAWQKAGKDVSAYSRDGLMSVDYDATELAAEADERIRTFQRDAAKRAGIFHHLITLPTYHTAALSTDNLAREYFGEQGMLGYVKGVQRKEIREGIACVRHQNMSGSDIGDDHKEYFAGEAALKAGGVHNTMNQFA
;
A
#
# COMPACT_ATOMS: atom_id res chain seq x y z
N ILE A 1 -18.56 -3.17 -9.30
CA ILE A 1 -18.36 -2.83 -10.73
C ILE A 1 -16.85 -2.86 -10.98
N GLU A 2 -16.40 -3.63 -11.97
CA GLU A 2 -15.04 -3.59 -12.50
C GLU A 2 -14.96 -2.49 -13.56
N THR A 3 -13.87 -1.72 -13.59
CA THR A 3 -13.59 -0.75 -14.66
C THR A 3 -12.22 -1.05 -15.24
N GLU A 4 -12.00 -0.65 -16.49
CA GLU A 4 -10.70 -0.80 -17.16
C GLU A 4 -9.64 0.20 -16.66
N LYS A 5 -10.05 1.32 -16.06
CA LYS A 5 -9.17 2.42 -15.63
C LYS A 5 -9.72 3.12 -14.37
N PRO A 6 -8.85 3.71 -13.53
CA PRO A 6 -9.27 4.51 -12.39
C PRO A 6 -9.71 5.93 -12.84
N HIS A 7 -10.96 6.07 -13.30
CA HIS A 7 -11.50 7.33 -13.82
C HIS A 7 -12.80 7.73 -13.11
N ILE A 8 -12.75 8.77 -12.28
CA ILE A 8 -13.86 9.15 -11.38
C ILE A 8 -15.16 9.42 -12.14
N GLU A 9 -15.14 10.23 -13.21
CA GLU A 9 -16.38 10.54 -13.95
C GLU A 9 -16.98 9.33 -14.67
N GLN A 10 -16.16 8.40 -15.15
CA GLN A 10 -16.66 7.16 -15.75
C GLN A 10 -17.41 6.34 -14.68
N ILE A 11 -16.78 6.13 -13.52
CA ILE A 11 -17.41 5.43 -12.39
C ILE A 11 -18.70 6.13 -11.98
N ALA A 12 -18.67 7.45 -11.87
CA ALA A 12 -19.79 8.25 -11.43
C ALA A 12 -20.97 8.18 -12.39
N SER A 13 -20.72 8.25 -13.71
CA SER A 13 -21.77 8.09 -14.73
C SER A 13 -22.49 6.75 -14.63
N MET A 14 -21.78 5.68 -14.25
CA MET A 14 -22.39 4.36 -14.02
C MET A 14 -23.27 4.38 -12.78
N VAL A 15 -22.83 5.02 -11.69
CA VAL A 15 -23.62 5.16 -10.46
C VAL A 15 -24.84 6.05 -10.67
N ASP A 16 -24.71 7.13 -11.42
CA ASP A 16 -25.81 8.06 -11.73
C ASP A 16 -26.97 7.30 -12.42
N ARG A 17 -26.66 6.43 -13.40
CA ARG A 17 -27.65 5.55 -14.05
C ARG A 17 -28.31 4.56 -13.10
N ILE A 18 -27.58 4.05 -12.11
CA ILE A 18 -28.17 3.16 -11.09
C ILE A 18 -29.13 3.97 -10.19
N ARG A 19 -28.77 5.21 -9.88
CA ARG A 19 -29.57 6.10 -9.01
C ARG A 19 -30.87 6.56 -9.63
N GLU A 20 -31.00 6.56 -10.96
CA GLU A 20 -32.28 6.77 -11.65
C GLU A 20 -33.34 5.74 -11.20
N VAL A 21 -32.92 4.51 -10.87
CA VAL A 21 -33.81 3.44 -10.39
C VAL A 21 -33.75 3.29 -8.86
N PHE A 22 -32.57 3.42 -8.27
CA PHE A 22 -32.32 3.28 -6.83
C PHE A 22 -31.59 4.51 -6.28
N PRO A 23 -32.30 5.58 -5.89
CA PRO A 23 -31.71 6.90 -5.57
C PRO A 23 -30.61 6.88 -4.50
N ASN A 24 -30.68 5.93 -3.55
CA ASN A 24 -29.75 5.82 -2.43
C ASN A 24 -28.59 4.83 -2.69
N ALA A 25 -28.39 4.39 -3.93
CA ALA A 25 -27.33 3.45 -4.28
C ALA A 25 -25.94 4.01 -3.89
N LYS A 26 -25.13 3.14 -3.28
CA LYS A 26 -23.72 3.35 -2.93
C LYS A 26 -22.86 2.29 -3.59
N LEU A 27 -21.57 2.56 -3.76
CA LEU A 27 -20.65 1.68 -4.46
C LEU A 27 -19.50 1.20 -3.54
N ALA A 28 -19.21 -0.09 -3.59
CA ALA A 28 -17.91 -0.63 -3.18
C ALA A 28 -17.02 -0.74 -4.42
N TYR A 29 -15.77 -0.30 -4.32
CA TYR A 29 -14.88 -0.15 -5.47
C TYR A 29 -13.49 -0.71 -5.22
N ASN A 30 -12.98 -1.42 -6.23
CA ASN A 30 -11.64 -1.98 -6.26
C ASN A 30 -10.64 -0.95 -6.83
N ASN A 31 -9.78 -0.43 -5.96
CA ASN A 31 -8.59 0.33 -6.33
C ASN A 31 -7.51 -0.66 -6.82
N SER A 32 -7.74 -1.22 -8.01
CA SER A 32 -7.01 -2.39 -8.50
C SER A 32 -5.51 -2.14 -8.70
N PRO A 33 -4.63 -3.04 -8.22
CA PRO A 33 -3.22 -3.06 -8.58
C PRO A 33 -2.95 -3.38 -10.05
N SER A 34 -3.95 -3.94 -10.77
CA SER A 34 -3.84 -4.17 -12.22
C SER A 34 -3.85 -2.87 -13.03
N PHE A 35 -4.22 -1.74 -12.41
CA PHE A 35 -4.08 -0.44 -13.05
C PHE A 35 -2.65 0.05 -12.96
N ASN A 36 -2.10 0.52 -14.09
CA ASN A 36 -0.95 1.42 -14.03
C ASN A 36 -1.45 2.81 -13.61
N TRP A 37 -1.46 3.08 -12.31
CA TRP A 37 -2.01 4.31 -11.73
C TRP A 37 -1.34 5.57 -12.28
N THR A 38 -0.01 5.64 -12.23
CA THR A 38 0.76 6.78 -12.73
C THR A 38 0.45 7.06 -14.20
N LEU A 39 0.52 6.05 -15.07
CA LEU A 39 0.23 6.24 -16.49
C LEU A 39 -1.20 6.73 -16.70
N ASN A 40 -2.18 6.08 -16.07
CA ASN A 40 -3.59 6.44 -16.25
C ASN A 40 -3.87 7.89 -15.83
N PHE A 41 -3.33 8.36 -14.70
CA PHE A 41 -3.56 9.73 -14.24
C PHE A 41 -2.76 10.75 -15.05
N ARG A 42 -1.52 10.45 -15.44
CA ARG A 42 -0.75 11.33 -16.34
C ARG A 42 -1.42 11.47 -17.70
N GLN A 43 -2.00 10.40 -18.24
CA GLN A 43 -2.79 10.43 -19.48
C GLN A 43 -4.05 11.30 -19.31
N GLN A 44 -4.77 11.16 -18.19
CA GLN A 44 -5.93 11.99 -17.88
C GLN A 44 -5.58 13.48 -17.72
N VAL A 45 -4.45 13.81 -17.09
CA VAL A 45 -3.98 15.19 -16.96
C VAL A 45 -3.56 15.75 -18.31
N TYR A 46 -2.78 14.99 -19.09
CA TYR A 46 -2.39 15.37 -20.45
C TYR A 46 -3.62 15.70 -21.31
N ASP A 47 -4.64 14.83 -21.29
CA ASP A 47 -5.87 15.04 -22.07
C ASP A 47 -6.65 16.27 -21.59
N ALA A 48 -6.72 16.47 -20.26
CA ALA A 48 -7.37 17.64 -19.69
C ALA A 48 -6.63 18.94 -20.05
N TRP A 49 -5.30 18.93 -20.02
CA TRP A 49 -4.46 20.07 -20.38
C TRP A 49 -4.56 20.41 -21.87
N GLN A 50 -4.43 19.41 -22.73
CA GLN A 50 -4.59 19.58 -24.17
C GLN A 50 -5.97 20.15 -24.51
N LYS A 51 -7.04 19.62 -23.89
CA LYS A 51 -8.41 20.14 -24.05
C LYS A 51 -8.56 21.57 -23.54
N ALA A 52 -7.82 21.94 -22.49
CA ALA A 52 -7.80 23.29 -21.94
C ALA A 52 -6.87 24.25 -22.72
N GLY A 53 -6.20 23.79 -23.77
CA GLY A 53 -5.26 24.60 -24.56
C GLY A 53 -3.94 24.90 -23.86
N LYS A 54 -3.60 24.17 -22.79
CA LYS A 54 -2.26 24.24 -22.19
C LYS A 54 -1.24 23.60 -23.14
N ASP A 55 -0.04 24.15 -23.19
CA ASP A 55 1.06 23.56 -23.95
C ASP A 55 1.50 22.23 -23.32
N VAL A 56 1.45 21.17 -24.13
CA VAL A 56 1.86 19.82 -23.77
C VAL A 56 2.99 19.30 -24.66
N SER A 57 3.60 20.17 -25.48
CA SER A 57 4.64 19.81 -26.44
C SER A 57 5.91 19.22 -25.80
N ALA A 58 6.16 19.55 -24.53
CA ALA A 58 7.25 18.99 -23.73
C ALA A 58 7.04 17.51 -23.34
N TYR A 59 5.82 16.97 -23.50
CA TYR A 59 5.45 15.63 -23.07
C TYR A 59 5.17 14.72 -24.27
N SER A 60 5.86 13.58 -24.33
CA SER A 60 5.53 12.50 -25.26
C SER A 60 4.40 11.64 -24.68
N ARG A 61 3.32 11.47 -25.45
CA ARG A 61 2.14 10.70 -25.02
C ARG A 61 2.48 9.27 -24.64
N ASP A 62 3.30 8.60 -25.44
CA ASP A 62 3.73 7.22 -25.19
C ASP A 62 4.82 7.12 -24.12
N GLY A 63 5.47 8.24 -23.81
CA GLY A 63 6.55 8.36 -22.83
C GLY A 63 6.09 8.76 -21.42
N LEU A 64 4.78 8.87 -21.13
CA LEU A 64 4.29 9.45 -19.87
C LEU A 64 4.70 8.67 -18.60
N MET A 65 5.21 7.43 -18.72
CA MET A 65 5.82 6.70 -17.61
C MET A 65 7.29 7.03 -17.34
N SER A 66 7.94 7.87 -18.16
CA SER A 66 9.35 8.19 -17.97
C SER A 66 9.59 8.89 -16.63
N VAL A 67 10.71 8.52 -15.99
CA VAL A 67 11.24 9.17 -14.78
C VAL A 67 11.55 10.65 -15.04
N ASP A 68 11.84 11.02 -16.29
CA ASP A 68 12.10 12.41 -16.69
C ASP A 68 10.91 13.33 -16.38
N TYR A 69 9.71 12.77 -16.25
CA TYR A 69 8.50 13.52 -15.95
C TYR A 69 8.17 13.59 -14.45
N ASP A 70 8.86 12.87 -13.57
CA ASP A 70 8.49 12.75 -12.15
C ASP A 70 8.49 14.10 -11.41
N ALA A 71 9.33 15.04 -11.84
CA ALA A 71 9.42 16.39 -11.25
C ALA A 71 8.62 17.46 -12.02
N THR A 72 7.80 17.07 -13.00
CA THR A 72 7.05 18.02 -13.84
C THR A 72 5.71 18.42 -13.24
N GLU A 73 5.17 19.56 -13.67
CA GLU A 73 3.84 20.02 -13.26
C GLU A 73 2.73 19.03 -13.64
N LEU A 74 2.87 18.35 -14.78
CA LEU A 74 1.91 17.33 -15.22
C LEU A 74 1.89 16.15 -14.24
N ALA A 75 3.06 15.69 -13.79
CA ALA A 75 3.15 14.63 -12.80
C ALA A 75 2.63 15.08 -11.43
N ALA A 76 2.97 16.31 -11.00
CA ALA A 76 2.47 16.86 -9.74
C ALA A 76 0.92 16.93 -9.70
N GLU A 77 0.28 17.35 -10.79
CA GLU A 77 -1.19 17.35 -10.88
C GLU A 77 -1.76 15.92 -10.91
N ALA A 78 -1.10 14.99 -11.62
CA ALA A 78 -1.52 13.59 -11.67
C ALA A 78 -1.45 12.92 -10.29
N ASP A 79 -0.36 13.15 -9.55
CA ASP A 79 -0.15 12.63 -8.20
C ASP A 79 -1.13 13.23 -7.21
N GLU A 80 -1.47 14.52 -7.33
CA GLU A 80 -2.52 15.12 -6.50
C GLU A 80 -3.88 14.46 -6.75
N ARG A 81 -4.23 14.19 -8.01
CA ARG A 81 -5.48 13.46 -8.34
C ARG A 81 -5.47 12.02 -7.81
N ILE A 82 -4.32 11.34 -7.82
CA ILE A 82 -4.17 10.00 -7.20
C ILE A 82 -4.37 10.10 -5.69
N ARG A 83 -3.70 11.06 -5.05
CA ARG A 83 -3.75 11.29 -3.59
C ARG A 83 -5.17 11.58 -3.10
N THR A 84 -5.98 12.26 -3.90
CA THR A 84 -7.36 12.62 -3.55
C THR A 84 -8.41 11.64 -4.07
N PHE A 85 -8.01 10.61 -4.83
CA PHE A 85 -8.91 9.71 -5.54
C PHE A 85 -10.04 9.16 -4.67
N GLN A 86 -9.73 8.58 -3.50
CA GLN A 86 -10.74 7.98 -2.63
C GLN A 86 -11.75 9.03 -2.16
N ARG A 87 -11.26 10.20 -1.71
CA ARG A 87 -12.12 11.28 -1.23
C ARG A 87 -13.02 11.82 -2.33
N ASP A 88 -12.44 12.09 -3.49
CA ASP A 88 -13.14 12.73 -4.59
C ASP A 88 -14.12 11.75 -5.27
N ALA A 89 -13.76 10.48 -5.37
CA ALA A 89 -14.65 9.43 -5.88
C ALA A 89 -15.78 9.10 -4.88
N ALA A 90 -15.52 9.14 -3.57
CA ALA A 90 -16.57 9.03 -2.57
C ALA A 90 -17.59 10.17 -2.72
N LYS A 91 -17.11 11.41 -2.89
CA LYS A 91 -17.96 12.58 -3.08
C LYS A 91 -18.76 12.53 -4.39
N ARG A 92 -18.12 12.20 -5.51
CA ARG A 92 -18.72 12.28 -6.86
C ARG A 92 -19.53 11.03 -7.24
N ALA A 93 -19.02 9.84 -6.91
CA ALA A 93 -19.60 8.56 -7.31
C ALA A 93 -20.24 7.79 -6.13
N GLY A 94 -20.24 8.32 -4.90
CA GLY A 94 -20.82 7.63 -3.75
C GLY A 94 -20.12 6.33 -3.39
N ILE A 95 -18.81 6.23 -3.66
CA ILE A 95 -18.00 5.11 -3.21
C ILE A 95 -17.83 5.21 -1.69
N PHE A 96 -18.38 4.25 -0.96
CA PHE A 96 -18.31 4.25 0.51
C PHE A 96 -17.30 3.24 1.06
N HIS A 97 -16.89 2.27 0.23
CA HIS A 97 -15.92 1.26 0.58
C HIS A 97 -14.89 1.13 -0.54
N HIS A 98 -13.64 1.45 -0.22
CA HIS A 98 -12.50 1.24 -1.10
C HIS A 98 -11.71 0.03 -0.61
N LEU A 99 -11.25 -0.78 -1.54
CA LEU A 99 -10.35 -1.90 -1.26
C LEU A 99 -9.27 -1.97 -2.33
N ILE A 100 -8.11 -2.47 -1.95
CA ILE A 100 -7.07 -2.89 -2.89
C ILE A 100 -7.11 -4.43 -2.84
N THR A 101 -7.27 -5.11 -3.97
CA THR A 101 -7.42 -6.57 -3.98
C THR A 101 -6.13 -7.32 -3.67
N LEU A 102 -5.00 -6.87 -4.22
CA LEU A 102 -3.70 -7.56 -4.12
C LEU A 102 -2.60 -6.78 -3.38
N PRO A 103 -2.88 -6.00 -2.31
CA PRO A 103 -1.85 -5.19 -1.66
C PRO A 103 -0.76 -6.08 -1.07
N THR A 104 -1.16 -7.15 -0.35
CA THR A 104 -0.23 -8.07 0.30
C THR A 104 0.65 -8.83 -0.69
N TYR A 105 0.11 -9.24 -1.84
CA TYR A 105 0.87 -9.94 -2.87
C TYR A 105 2.03 -9.06 -3.35
N HIS A 106 1.74 -7.83 -3.77
CA HIS A 106 2.74 -6.91 -4.28
C HIS A 106 3.74 -6.47 -3.20
N THR A 107 3.29 -6.17 -1.98
CA THR A 107 4.20 -5.74 -0.91
C THR A 107 5.11 -6.86 -0.44
N ALA A 108 4.61 -8.10 -0.33
CA ALA A 108 5.42 -9.25 0.08
C ALA A 108 6.44 -9.66 -1.00
N ALA A 109 6.03 -9.65 -2.27
CA ALA A 109 6.94 -9.93 -3.37
C ALA A 109 8.07 -8.88 -3.44
N LEU A 110 7.72 -7.59 -3.39
CA LEU A 110 8.69 -6.50 -3.43
C LEU A 110 9.63 -6.51 -2.21
N SER A 111 9.10 -6.75 -1.00
CA SER A 111 9.94 -6.80 0.20
C SER A 111 10.93 -7.96 0.15
N THR A 112 10.48 -9.12 -0.34
CA THR A 112 11.32 -10.32 -0.45
C THR A 112 12.40 -10.16 -1.51
N ASP A 113 12.06 -9.60 -2.68
CA ASP A 113 13.02 -9.30 -3.75
C ASP A 113 14.11 -8.33 -3.28
N ASN A 114 13.70 -7.21 -2.66
CA ASN A 114 14.64 -6.23 -2.12
C ASN A 114 15.54 -6.82 -1.03
N LEU A 115 14.97 -7.62 -0.12
CA LEU A 115 15.74 -8.26 0.94
C LEU A 115 16.77 -9.25 0.36
N ALA A 116 16.36 -10.10 -0.58
CA ALA A 116 17.26 -11.06 -1.22
C ALA A 116 18.41 -10.34 -1.95
N ARG A 117 18.09 -9.31 -2.74
CA ARG A 117 19.07 -8.50 -3.48
C ARG A 117 20.09 -7.84 -2.56
N GLU A 118 19.67 -7.29 -1.41
CA GLU A 118 20.57 -6.63 -0.47
C GLU A 118 21.39 -7.64 0.35
N TYR A 119 20.75 -8.71 0.83
CA TYR A 119 21.36 -9.71 1.68
C TYR A 119 22.44 -10.53 0.97
N PHE A 120 22.19 -10.91 -0.30
CA PHE A 120 23.17 -11.64 -1.11
C PHE A 120 24.08 -10.71 -1.93
N GLY A 121 23.82 -9.40 -1.91
CA GLY A 121 24.70 -8.39 -2.48
C GLY A 121 25.78 -7.95 -1.48
N GLU A 122 26.36 -6.77 -1.73
CA GLU A 122 27.46 -6.22 -0.91
C GLU A 122 27.04 -5.85 0.52
N GLN A 123 25.73 -5.71 0.81
CA GLN A 123 25.26 -5.29 2.13
C GLN A 123 25.23 -6.41 3.16
N GLY A 124 25.07 -7.68 2.75
CA GLY A 124 24.97 -8.79 3.69
C GLY A 124 23.87 -8.58 4.74
N MET A 125 24.18 -8.89 6.00
CA MET A 125 23.29 -8.64 7.15
C MET A 125 22.82 -7.19 7.28
N LEU A 126 23.59 -6.21 6.79
CA LEU A 126 23.22 -4.79 6.90
C LEU A 126 21.95 -4.47 6.11
N GLY A 127 21.68 -5.19 5.00
CA GLY A 127 20.44 -5.06 4.22
C GLY A 127 19.21 -5.33 5.07
N TYR A 128 19.19 -6.48 5.76
CA TYR A 128 18.12 -6.82 6.70
C TYR A 128 18.01 -5.80 7.86
N VAL A 129 19.15 -5.47 8.50
CA VAL A 129 19.15 -4.59 9.67
C VAL A 129 18.65 -3.18 9.33
N LYS A 130 19.06 -2.60 8.19
CA LYS A 130 18.66 -1.27 7.75
C LYS A 130 17.25 -1.24 7.16
N GLY A 131 16.91 -2.25 6.36
CA GLY A 131 15.65 -2.32 5.60
C GLY A 131 14.45 -2.72 6.45
N VAL A 132 14.67 -3.57 7.47
CA VAL A 132 13.63 -4.20 8.29
C VAL A 132 13.80 -3.88 9.77
N GLN A 133 14.78 -4.49 10.44
CA GLN A 133 14.85 -4.53 11.91
C GLN A 133 14.90 -3.14 12.56
N ARG A 134 15.76 -2.23 12.07
CA ARG A 134 15.85 -0.86 12.62
C ARG A 134 14.55 -0.08 12.43
N LYS A 135 13.83 -0.31 11.34
CA LYS A 135 12.54 0.36 11.10
C LYS A 135 11.49 -0.18 12.06
N GLU A 136 11.39 -1.50 12.21
CA GLU A 136 10.48 -2.13 13.17
C GLU A 136 10.69 -1.60 14.59
N ILE A 137 11.94 -1.50 15.04
CA ILE A 137 12.28 -0.96 16.37
C ILE A 137 11.83 0.50 16.50
N ARG A 138 12.14 1.35 15.51
CA ARG A 138 11.87 2.80 15.57
C ARG A 138 10.39 3.14 15.44
N GLU A 139 9.65 2.34 14.68
CA GLU A 139 8.22 2.52 14.45
C GLU A 139 7.36 1.75 15.48
N GLY A 140 7.99 1.04 16.42
CA GLY A 140 7.28 0.28 17.46
C GLY A 140 6.50 -0.91 16.92
N ILE A 141 6.96 -1.53 15.84
CA ILE A 141 6.31 -2.70 15.24
C ILE A 141 6.58 -3.92 16.11
N ALA A 142 5.50 -4.49 16.68
CA ALA A 142 5.58 -5.61 17.61
C ALA A 142 6.26 -6.87 17.03
N CYS A 143 6.28 -7.02 15.70
CA CYS A 143 6.92 -8.14 15.01
C CYS A 143 8.41 -8.31 15.34
N VAL A 144 9.12 -7.25 15.75
CA VAL A 144 10.52 -7.39 16.18
C VAL A 144 10.64 -8.36 17.37
N ARG A 145 9.62 -8.40 18.24
CA ARG A 145 9.43 -9.38 19.32
C ARG A 145 8.59 -10.57 18.84
N HIS A 146 9.04 -11.21 17.76
CA HIS A 146 8.29 -12.27 17.06
C HIS A 146 7.93 -13.49 17.95
N GLN A 147 8.69 -13.76 19.01
CA GLN A 147 8.38 -14.82 19.98
C GLN A 147 7.07 -14.51 20.73
N ASN A 148 6.94 -13.30 21.28
CA ASN A 148 5.71 -12.84 21.92
C ASN A 148 4.54 -12.82 20.93
N MET A 149 4.76 -12.30 19.71
CA MET A 149 3.73 -12.29 18.67
C MET A 149 3.27 -13.68 18.24
N SER A 150 4.12 -14.70 18.43
CA SER A 150 3.80 -16.10 18.16
C SER A 150 3.23 -16.83 19.40
N GLY A 151 2.99 -16.09 20.50
CA GLY A 151 2.35 -16.60 21.71
C GLY A 151 3.28 -17.32 22.69
N SER A 152 4.60 -17.07 22.67
CA SER A 152 5.53 -17.68 23.62
C SER A 152 5.12 -17.46 25.07
N ASP A 153 4.68 -16.24 25.38
CA ASP A 153 4.38 -15.82 26.75
C ASP A 153 3.09 -16.50 27.25
N ILE A 154 2.08 -16.64 26.38
CA ILE A 154 0.87 -17.41 26.65
C ILE A 154 1.22 -18.88 26.92
N GLY A 155 2.16 -19.44 26.14
CA GLY A 155 2.65 -20.80 26.34
C GLY A 155 3.36 -20.97 27.68
N ASP A 156 4.13 -19.99 28.12
CA ASP A 156 4.83 -20.03 29.40
C ASP A 156 3.87 -19.89 30.58
N ASP A 157 2.90 -18.98 30.52
CA ASP A 157 1.83 -18.84 31.52
C ASP A 157 1.05 -20.15 31.69
N HIS A 158 0.71 -20.81 30.57
CA HIS A 158 0.04 -22.09 30.58
C HIS A 158 0.89 -23.17 31.28
N LYS A 159 2.18 -23.29 30.97
CA LYS A 159 3.06 -24.27 31.63
C LYS A 159 3.19 -23.99 33.12
N GLU A 160 3.32 -22.73 33.51
CA GLU A 160 3.43 -22.32 34.91
C GLU A 160 2.17 -22.68 35.70
N TYR A 161 0.99 -22.52 35.09
CA TYR A 161 -0.27 -22.95 35.70
C TYR A 161 -0.31 -24.45 36.05
N PHE A 162 0.23 -25.32 35.19
CA PHE A 162 0.20 -26.78 35.42
C PHE A 162 1.38 -27.34 36.20
N ALA A 163 2.59 -26.81 35.96
CA ALA A 163 3.84 -27.36 36.49
C ALA A 163 4.49 -26.48 37.57
N GLY A 164 3.94 -25.30 37.85
CA GLY A 164 4.48 -24.36 38.83
C GLY A 164 5.96 -24.07 38.58
N GLU A 165 6.78 -24.21 39.62
CA GLU A 165 8.23 -23.97 39.56
C GLU A 165 8.98 -24.93 38.61
N ALA A 166 8.41 -26.08 38.27
CA ALA A 166 9.01 -27.04 37.33
C ALA A 166 8.74 -26.70 35.86
N ALA A 167 8.02 -25.60 35.57
CA ALA A 167 7.70 -25.21 34.21
C ALA A 167 8.94 -24.84 33.38
N LEU A 168 9.11 -25.51 32.24
CA LEU A 168 10.16 -25.20 31.26
C LEU A 168 9.74 -24.04 30.35
N LYS A 169 10.10 -22.83 30.77
CA LYS A 169 9.73 -21.57 30.09
C LYS A 169 10.66 -21.23 28.93
N ALA A 170 10.12 -20.62 27.88
CA ALA A 170 10.89 -20.02 26.79
C ALA A 170 11.46 -18.65 27.19
N GLY A 171 10.80 -17.95 28.12
CA GLY A 171 11.28 -16.72 28.74
C GLY A 171 12.39 -16.92 29.79
N GLY A 172 12.93 -15.80 30.29
CA GLY A 172 13.98 -15.80 31.32
C GLY A 172 15.14 -14.86 31.01
N VAL A 173 16.20 -14.96 31.81
CA VAL A 173 17.37 -14.06 31.75
C VAL A 173 18.06 -14.06 30.37
N HIS A 174 18.06 -15.20 29.69
CA HIS A 174 18.67 -15.36 28.37
C HIS A 174 17.69 -15.22 27.20
N ASN A 175 16.47 -14.72 27.43
CA ASN A 175 15.50 -14.51 26.36
C ASN A 175 16.05 -13.48 25.35
N THR A 176 16.03 -13.83 24.07
CA THR A 176 16.49 -12.97 22.97
C THR A 176 15.69 -11.67 22.88
N MET A 177 14.45 -11.65 23.37
CA MET A 177 13.62 -10.44 23.44
C MET A 177 14.22 -9.35 24.35
N ASN A 178 15.11 -9.70 25.28
CA ASN A 178 15.79 -8.73 26.15
C ASN A 178 16.70 -7.76 25.37
N GLN A 179 17.00 -8.04 24.10
CA GLN A 179 17.75 -7.13 23.21
C GLN A 179 16.88 -6.01 22.63
N PHE A 180 15.56 -6.11 22.78
CA PHE A 180 14.58 -5.16 22.27
C PHE A 180 13.81 -4.45 23.40
N ALA A 181 14.32 -4.55 24.64
CA ALA A 181 13.74 -3.96 25.85
C ALA A 181 13.97 -2.45 25.93
#